data_AF-A0A8W8IKL5-F1
#
_entry.id   AF-A0A8W8IKL5-F1
#
_cell.length_a   1.000
_cell.length_b   1.000
_cell.length_c   1.000
_cell.angle_alpha   90.00
_cell.angle_beta   90.00
_cell.angle_gamma   90.00
#
_symmetry.space_group_name_H-M   'P 1'
#
loop_
_entity.id
_entity.type
_entity.pdbx_description
1 polymer ?
#
loop_
_entity_poly.entity_id
_entity_poly.type
_entity_poly.pdbx_seq_one_letter_code
_entity_poly.pdbx_strand_id
1 'polypeptide(L)'
;MDGIEIYGLDYPTHEGVRLPKVEPLLRDAGKVINDIQDLQLGPEAVILATFPRSGAIYGGWFQYNQPFIREAKARKDQIIMLQYETVKKNTLKELKRLAEFLEVKIADPLLKEIAEKCQFDNLKTADKSVRNDEALFKIMRAVSLNEHPTIYRKGEIGDWKNYFTVAMSEAFDKTNADNMDDIGLEFEFE
;
A
#
# COMPACT_ATOMS: atom_id res chain seq x y z
N MET A 1 -18.75 -15.80 -10.07
CA MET A 1 -18.58 -14.71 -11.04
C MET A 1 -17.33 -15.01 -11.80
N ASP A 2 -17.43 -15.22 -13.11
CA ASP A 2 -16.26 -15.45 -13.96
C ASP A 2 -15.36 -14.22 -13.89
N GLY A 3 -14.07 -14.47 -13.62
CA GLY A 3 -13.09 -13.43 -13.32
C GLY A 3 -13.01 -12.39 -14.43
N ILE A 4 -12.88 -11.12 -14.05
CA ILE A 4 -12.61 -10.03 -14.99
C ILE A 4 -11.24 -10.32 -15.63
N GLU A 5 -11.21 -10.69 -16.91
CA GLU A 5 -9.98 -10.73 -17.70
C GLU A 5 -9.47 -9.30 -17.90
N ILE A 6 -8.61 -8.85 -17.00
CA ILE A 6 -7.83 -7.60 -17.11
C ILE A 6 -6.55 -7.77 -17.95
N TYR A 7 -6.37 -8.92 -18.61
CA TYR A 7 -5.08 -9.37 -19.17
C TYR A 7 -4.86 -9.04 -20.66
N GLY A 8 -5.72 -8.21 -21.27
CA GLY A 8 -5.56 -7.76 -22.65
C GLY A 8 -4.61 -6.58 -22.84
N LEU A 9 -3.95 -6.10 -21.78
CA LEU A 9 -3.00 -4.99 -21.87
C LEU A 9 -1.60 -5.54 -22.15
N ASP A 10 -1.03 -5.18 -23.31
CA ASP A 10 0.38 -5.40 -23.58
C ASP A 10 1.22 -4.71 -22.51
N TYR A 11 1.94 -5.49 -21.70
CA TYR A 11 2.80 -4.97 -20.64
C TYR A 11 3.91 -4.11 -21.28
N PRO A 12 4.14 -2.88 -20.78
CA PRO A 12 5.21 -2.03 -21.29
C PRO A 12 6.55 -2.76 -21.11
N THR A 13 7.33 -2.81 -22.19
CA THR A 13 8.68 -3.35 -22.20
C THR A 13 9.68 -2.20 -22.20
N HIS A 14 10.77 -2.34 -21.44
CA HIS A 14 11.91 -1.44 -21.50
C HIS A 14 13.17 -2.29 -21.66
N GLU A 15 13.93 -2.05 -22.72
CA GLU A 15 15.22 -2.71 -23.00
C GLU A 15 15.19 -4.25 -22.98
N GLY A 16 14.07 -4.85 -23.42
CA GLY A 16 13.93 -6.32 -23.47
C GLY A 16 13.75 -6.97 -22.09
N VAL A 17 13.72 -6.20 -21.00
CA VAL A 17 13.35 -6.70 -19.67
C VAL A 17 11.83 -6.80 -19.62
N ARG A 18 11.35 -8.04 -19.59
CA ARG A 18 9.94 -8.34 -19.33
C ARG A 18 9.76 -8.45 -17.82
N LEU A 19 8.89 -7.62 -17.24
CA LEU A 19 8.44 -7.85 -15.87
C LEU A 19 7.89 -9.29 -15.77
N PRO A 20 8.15 -10.02 -14.67
CA PRO A 20 7.57 -11.35 -14.46
C PRO A 20 6.06 -11.29 -14.69
N LYS A 21 5.50 -12.34 -15.32
CA LYS A 21 4.04 -12.47 -15.39
C LYS A 21 3.51 -12.43 -13.96
N VAL A 22 2.71 -11.43 -13.65
CA VAL A 22 1.95 -11.42 -12.40
C VAL A 22 0.94 -12.55 -12.53
N GLU A 23 1.09 -13.64 -11.74
CA GLU A 23 0.04 -14.64 -11.59
C GLU A 23 -1.29 -13.94 -11.27
N PRO A 24 -2.46 -14.52 -11.60
CA PRO A 24 -3.72 -13.82 -11.49
C PRO A 24 -3.82 -13.08 -10.16
N LEU A 25 -3.98 -11.75 -10.24
CA LEU A 25 -3.95 -10.84 -9.10
C LEU A 25 -4.93 -11.28 -7.99
N LEU A 26 -5.90 -12.11 -8.35
CA LEU A 26 -6.90 -12.71 -7.50
C LEU A 26 -7.02 -14.19 -7.82
N ARG A 27 -6.34 -15.05 -7.04
CA ARG A 27 -7.07 -16.24 -6.59
C ARG A 27 -8.22 -15.69 -5.76
N ASP A 28 -9.45 -16.12 -6.01
CA ASP A 28 -10.62 -15.69 -5.26
C ASP A 28 -10.29 -15.82 -3.76
N ALA A 29 -9.96 -14.70 -3.10
CA ALA A 29 -9.44 -14.71 -1.75
C ALA A 29 -10.51 -15.25 -0.79
N GLY A 30 -11.79 -15.00 -1.12
CA GLY A 30 -12.93 -15.63 -0.45
C GLY A 30 -12.89 -17.15 -0.61
N LYS A 31 -12.68 -17.66 -1.83
CA LYS A 31 -12.50 -19.10 -2.06
C LYS A 31 -11.27 -19.67 -1.35
N VAL A 32 -10.12 -19.00 -1.39
CA VAL A 32 -8.91 -19.47 -0.69
C VAL A 32 -9.15 -19.51 0.81
N ILE A 33 -9.77 -18.50 1.41
CA ILE A 33 -10.15 -18.47 2.83
C ILE A 33 -11.17 -19.58 3.14
N ASN A 34 -12.17 -19.78 2.28
CA ASN A 34 -13.19 -20.83 2.43
C ASN A 34 -12.64 -22.25 2.24
N ASP A 35 -11.56 -22.41 1.46
CA ASP A 35 -10.88 -23.68 1.20
C ASP A 35 -9.93 -24.06 2.35
N ILE A 36 -9.63 -23.15 3.30
CA ILE A 36 -8.89 -23.47 4.53
C ILE A 36 -9.81 -24.27 5.44
N GLN A 37 -9.66 -25.60 5.41
CA GLN A 37 -10.32 -26.49 6.36
C GLN A 37 -9.89 -26.11 7.79
N ASP A 38 -10.88 -26.09 8.70
CA ASP A 38 -10.73 -25.79 10.13
C ASP A 38 -10.45 -24.32 10.51
N LEU A 39 -10.60 -23.36 9.60
CA LEU A 39 -10.51 -21.94 9.94
C LEU A 39 -11.73 -21.48 10.78
N GLN A 40 -11.55 -21.30 12.09
CA GLN A 40 -12.55 -20.69 12.97
C GLN A 40 -12.22 -19.22 13.20
N LEU A 41 -12.95 -18.33 12.52
CA LEU A 41 -12.86 -16.89 12.75
C LEU A 41 -13.97 -16.46 13.73
N GLY A 42 -13.57 -15.90 14.87
CA GLY A 42 -14.49 -15.18 15.73
C GLY A 42 -14.95 -13.86 15.09
N PRO A 43 -16.03 -13.24 15.56
CA PRO A 43 -16.53 -11.97 15.03
C PRO A 43 -15.53 -10.81 15.11
N GLU A 44 -14.53 -10.91 16.00
CA GLU A 44 -13.46 -9.94 16.20
C GLU A 44 -12.11 -10.39 15.59
N ALA A 45 -12.11 -11.43 14.75
CA ALA A 45 -10.87 -11.97 14.20
C ALA A 45 -10.21 -10.99 13.22
N VAL A 46 -8.97 -10.58 13.52
CA VAL A 46 -8.13 -9.79 12.62
C VAL A 46 -7.22 -10.73 11.83
N ILE A 47 -7.36 -10.75 10.51
CA ILE A 47 -6.47 -11.50 9.62
C ILE A 47 -5.29 -10.60 9.26
N LEU A 48 -4.10 -10.96 9.74
CA LEU A 48 -2.86 -10.27 9.38
C LEU A 48 -2.25 -10.89 8.12
N ALA A 49 -2.38 -10.18 7.01
CA ALA A 49 -1.72 -10.53 5.73
C ALA A 49 -0.20 -10.28 5.74
N THR A 50 0.43 -10.25 6.90
CA THR A 50 1.86 -9.92 7.09
C THR A 50 2.74 -11.16 7.25
N PHE A 51 2.16 -12.34 7.42
CA PHE A 51 2.92 -13.54 7.72
C PHE A 51 3.76 -13.96 6.50
N PRO A 52 4.98 -14.51 6.67
CA PRO A 52 5.86 -14.98 5.59
C PRO A 52 5.25 -16.04 4.65
N ARG A 53 3.99 -16.45 4.86
CA ARG A 53 3.20 -17.36 4.02
C ARG A 53 1.76 -16.86 3.80
N SER A 54 1.52 -15.55 3.88
CA SER A 54 0.16 -14.97 3.87
C SER A 54 -0.64 -15.28 2.60
N GLY A 55 0.00 -15.75 1.53
CA GLY A 55 -0.66 -15.93 0.23
C GLY A 55 -1.19 -14.63 -0.36
N ALA A 56 -0.82 -13.49 0.25
CA ALA A 56 -1.26 -12.17 -0.16
C ALA A 56 -0.64 -11.81 -1.51
N ILE A 57 -1.36 -10.97 -2.25
CA ILE A 57 -0.92 -10.38 -3.50
C ILE A 57 0.37 -9.61 -3.16
N TYR A 58 1.51 -10.06 -3.69
CA TYR A 58 2.90 -9.60 -3.41
C TYR A 58 3.67 -10.25 -2.24
N GLY A 59 3.11 -11.26 -1.56
CA GLY A 59 3.79 -12.01 -0.51
C GLY A 59 3.73 -11.35 0.87
N GLY A 60 4.63 -11.75 1.77
CA GLY A 60 4.71 -11.19 3.13
C GLY A 60 5.29 -9.77 3.12
N TRP A 61 4.74 -8.90 3.95
CA TRP A 61 5.10 -7.47 3.97
C TRP A 61 6.59 -7.23 4.20
N PHE A 62 7.22 -7.97 5.12
CA PHE A 62 8.64 -7.84 5.40
C PHE A 62 9.50 -8.23 4.19
N GLN A 63 9.24 -9.40 3.59
CA GLN A 63 10.00 -9.85 2.42
C GLN A 63 9.80 -8.96 1.20
N TYR A 64 8.62 -8.36 1.06
CA TYR A 64 8.37 -7.40 0.01
C TYR A 64 9.17 -6.11 0.23
N ASN A 65 9.12 -5.52 1.42
CA ASN A 65 9.68 -4.18 1.65
C ASN A 65 11.19 -4.16 1.90
N GLN A 66 11.76 -5.17 2.56
CA GLN A 66 13.19 -5.18 2.92
C GLN A 66 14.13 -4.93 1.72
N PRO A 67 13.98 -5.61 0.55
CA PRO A 67 14.85 -5.38 -0.60
C PRO A 67 14.75 -3.96 -1.15
N PHE A 68 13.53 -3.41 -1.26
CA PHE A 68 13.34 -2.03 -1.73
C PHE A 68 13.98 -1.02 -0.80
N ILE A 69 13.85 -1.20 0.52
CA ILE A 69 14.46 -0.30 1.50
C ILE A 69 15.99 -0.37 1.39
N ARG A 70 16.57 -1.56 1.25
CA ARG A 70 18.02 -1.73 1.10
C ARG A 70 18.53 -1.07 -0.19
N GLU A 71 17.85 -1.29 -1.32
CA GLU A 71 18.23 -0.66 -2.59
C GLU A 71 18.07 0.86 -2.55
N ALA A 72 16.99 1.37 -1.94
CA ALA A 72 16.79 2.81 -1.77
C ALA A 72 17.90 3.45 -0.92
N LYS A 73 18.40 2.73 0.09
CA LYS A 73 19.55 3.18 0.88
C LYS A 73 20.88 3.13 0.12
N ALA A 74 21.06 2.14 -0.75
CA ALA A 74 22.27 2.00 -1.56
C ALA A 74 22.32 2.99 -2.72
N ARG A 75 21.17 3.37 -3.29
CA ARG A 75 21.04 4.20 -4.50
C ARG A 75 20.18 5.45 -4.25
N LYS A 76 20.55 6.25 -3.25
CA LYS A 76 19.77 7.42 -2.79
C LYS A 76 19.58 8.50 -3.86
N ASP A 77 20.43 8.52 -4.87
CA ASP A 77 20.39 9.37 -6.06
C ASP A 77 19.40 8.88 -7.13
N GLN A 78 19.03 7.60 -7.11
CA GLN A 78 18.16 6.97 -8.12
C GLN A 78 16.81 6.54 -7.57
N ILE A 79 16.71 6.34 -6.25
CA ILE A 79 15.51 5.84 -5.58
C ILE A 79 15.23 6.72 -4.37
N ILE A 80 14.07 7.39 -4.38
CA ILE A 80 13.54 8.09 -3.21
C ILE A 80 12.63 7.15 -2.41
N MET A 81 12.95 6.98 -1.13
CA MET A 81 12.06 6.31 -0.19
C MET A 81 11.16 7.34 0.48
N LEU A 82 9.85 7.08 0.49
CA LEU A 82 8.84 7.88 1.16
C LEU A 82 8.11 7.01 2.17
N GLN A 83 7.89 7.52 3.37
CA GLN A 83 7.07 6.86 4.40
C GLN A 83 5.73 7.57 4.48
N TYR A 84 4.65 6.80 4.57
CA TYR A 84 3.29 7.33 4.57
C TYR A 84 3.08 8.36 5.69
N GLU A 85 3.59 8.05 6.88
CA GLU A 85 3.44 8.83 8.09
C GLU A 85 4.22 10.14 8.00
N THR A 86 5.47 10.09 7.52
CA THR A 86 6.27 11.29 7.27
C THR A 86 5.62 12.18 6.22
N VAL A 87 5.10 11.62 5.13
CA VAL A 87 4.39 12.39 4.08
C VAL A 87 3.12 13.02 4.62
N LYS A 88 2.37 12.30 5.45
CA LYS A 88 1.13 12.83 6.01
C LYS A 88 1.37 13.92 7.06
N LYS A 89 2.38 13.75 7.94
CA LYS A 89 2.73 14.74 8.98
C LYS A 89 3.46 15.96 8.42
N ASN A 90 4.27 15.78 7.37
CA ASN A 90 5.17 16.79 6.84
C ASN A 90 5.04 16.98 5.31
N THR A 91 3.81 17.01 4.79
CA THR A 91 3.54 16.99 3.33
C THR A 91 4.35 18.00 2.54
N LEU A 92 4.39 19.27 2.96
CA LEU A 92 5.12 20.30 2.22
C LEU A 92 6.63 20.04 2.18
N LYS A 93 7.20 19.52 3.27
CA LYS A 93 8.62 19.19 3.36
C LYS A 93 8.96 18.01 2.45
N GLU A 94 8.13 16.97 2.45
CA GLU A 94 8.33 15.79 1.60
C GLU A 94 8.12 16.12 0.11
N LEU A 95 7.18 17.02 -0.22
CA LEU A 95 7.02 17.53 -1.59
C LEU A 95 8.24 18.32 -2.06
N LYS A 96 8.84 19.16 -1.18
CA LYS A 96 10.10 19.84 -1.49
C LYS A 96 11.23 18.84 -1.76
N ARG A 97 11.37 17.82 -0.89
CA ARG A 97 12.36 16.75 -1.07
C ARG A 97 12.14 15.99 -2.39
N LEU A 98 10.89 15.71 -2.74
CA LEU A 98 10.56 15.05 -4.01
C LEU A 98 10.90 15.93 -5.21
N ALA A 99 10.60 17.23 -5.16
CA ALA A 99 10.94 18.16 -6.23
C ALA A 99 12.46 18.28 -6.43
N GLU A 100 13.23 18.33 -5.33
CA GLU A 100 14.69 18.31 -5.35
C GLU A 100 15.23 17.02 -5.97
N PHE A 101 14.69 15.86 -5.57
CA PHE A 101 15.06 14.55 -6.11
C PHE A 101 14.77 14.43 -7.61
N LEU A 102 13.67 15.02 -8.08
CA LEU A 102 13.31 15.05 -9.51
C LEU A 102 13.99 16.19 -10.29
N GLU A 103 14.86 16.97 -9.63
CA GLU A 103 15.54 18.14 -10.20
C GLU A 103 14.57 19.20 -10.79
N VAL A 104 13.35 19.29 -10.24
CA VAL A 104 12.32 20.24 -10.68
C VAL A 104 12.35 21.49 -9.82
N LYS A 105 12.61 22.64 -10.46
CA LYS A 105 12.44 23.95 -9.83
C LYS A 105 10.96 24.27 -9.71
N ILE A 106 10.48 24.37 -8.48
CA ILE A 106 9.07 24.64 -8.18
C ILE A 106 8.95 25.81 -7.19
N ALA A 107 7.99 26.70 -7.44
CA ALA A 107 7.73 27.83 -6.57
C ALA A 107 6.93 27.40 -5.33
N ASP A 108 7.24 27.97 -4.17
CA ASP A 108 6.56 27.71 -2.90
C ASP A 108 5.01 27.82 -2.98
N PRO A 109 4.41 28.79 -3.70
CA PRO A 109 2.96 28.85 -3.86
C PRO A 109 2.37 27.61 -4.55
N LEU A 110 3.02 27.11 -5.60
CA LEU A 110 2.55 25.92 -6.32
C LEU A 110 2.69 24.66 -5.46
N LEU A 111 3.76 24.54 -4.67
CA LEU A 111 3.91 23.44 -3.71
C LEU A 111 2.78 23.42 -2.67
N LYS A 112 2.37 24.58 -2.17
CA LYS A 112 1.24 24.70 -1.24
C LYS A 112 -0.08 24.30 -1.91
N GLU A 113 -0.30 24.73 -3.14
CA GLU A 113 -1.49 24.34 -3.91
C GLU A 113 -1.56 22.83 -4.15
N ILE A 114 -0.43 22.20 -4.52
CA ILE A 114 -0.34 20.74 -4.66
C ILE A 114 -0.64 20.06 -3.32
N ALA A 115 -0.01 20.51 -2.23
CA ALA A 115 -0.22 19.95 -0.91
C ALA A 115 -1.69 20.03 -0.46
N GLU A 116 -2.38 21.13 -0.77
CA GLU A 116 -3.80 21.31 -0.50
C GLU A 116 -4.66 20.36 -1.35
N LYS A 117 -4.43 20.30 -2.67
CA LYS A 117 -5.18 19.41 -3.56
C LYS A 117 -4.99 17.93 -3.22
N CYS A 118 -3.80 17.56 -2.74
CA CYS A 118 -3.46 16.19 -2.34
C CYS A 118 -3.87 15.85 -0.90
N GLN A 119 -4.58 16.73 -0.18
CA GLN A 119 -5.15 16.36 1.11
C GLN A 119 -6.16 15.21 0.96
N PHE A 120 -6.20 14.34 1.97
CA PHE A 120 -7.01 13.12 1.92
C PHE A 120 -8.49 13.39 1.59
N ASP A 121 -9.11 14.37 2.24
CA ASP A 121 -10.53 14.69 2.01
C ASP A 121 -10.78 15.29 0.62
N ASN A 122 -9.83 16.06 0.10
CA ASN A 122 -9.89 16.62 -1.24
C ASN A 122 -9.78 15.51 -2.30
N LEU A 123 -8.82 14.59 -2.13
CA LEU A 123 -8.67 13.42 -2.98
C LEU A 123 -9.89 12.48 -2.92
N LYS A 124 -10.42 12.21 -1.72
CA LYS A 124 -11.62 11.41 -1.50
C LYS A 124 -12.86 12.02 -2.15
N THR A 125 -12.97 13.34 -2.13
CA THR A 125 -14.05 14.06 -2.80
C THR A 125 -13.89 14.00 -4.31
N ALA A 126 -12.68 14.24 -4.83
CA ALA A 126 -12.37 14.18 -6.25
C ALA A 126 -12.55 12.77 -6.85
N ASP A 127 -12.32 11.71 -6.08
CA ASP A 127 -12.57 10.33 -6.50
C ASP A 127 -14.05 10.08 -6.81
N LYS A 128 -14.95 10.73 -6.07
CA LYS A 128 -16.40 10.59 -6.25
C LYS A 128 -16.97 11.48 -7.36
N SER A 129 -16.31 12.60 -7.66
CA SER A 129 -16.87 13.67 -8.49
C SER A 129 -16.13 13.92 -9.81
N VAL A 130 -14.84 13.55 -9.90
CA VAL A 130 -13.96 13.87 -11.03
C VAL A 130 -13.37 12.61 -11.65
N ARG A 131 -12.97 11.63 -10.83
CA ARG A 131 -12.29 10.44 -11.32
C ARG A 131 -13.29 9.40 -11.83
N ASN A 132 -13.41 9.29 -13.15
CA ASN A 132 -14.12 8.17 -13.80
C ASN A 132 -13.12 7.09 -14.24
N ASP A 133 -12.47 6.44 -13.29
CA ASP A 133 -11.47 5.40 -13.54
C ASP A 133 -12.14 4.01 -13.52
N GLU A 134 -12.72 3.64 -14.65
CA GLU A 134 -13.45 2.37 -14.82
C GLU A 134 -12.56 1.14 -14.57
N ALA A 135 -11.25 1.24 -14.88
CA ALA A 135 -10.28 0.17 -14.64
C ALA A 135 -10.05 -0.03 -13.14
N LEU A 136 -9.80 1.04 -12.39
CA LEU A 136 -9.70 0.94 -10.93
C LEU A 136 -11.02 0.43 -10.34
N PHE A 137 -12.17 0.91 -10.81
CA PHE A 137 -13.47 0.46 -10.31
C PHE A 137 -13.67 -1.05 -10.50
N LYS A 138 -13.28 -1.60 -11.66
CA LYS A 138 -13.32 -3.05 -11.94
C LYS A 138 -12.39 -3.83 -11.01
N ILE A 139 -11.15 -3.37 -10.82
CA ILE A 139 -10.20 -4.00 -9.88
C ILE A 139 -10.77 -3.98 -8.46
N MET A 140 -11.27 -2.82 -8.04
CA MET A 140 -11.83 -2.62 -6.70
C MET A 140 -13.06 -3.49 -6.45
N ARG A 141 -13.96 -3.65 -7.43
CA ARG A 141 -15.06 -4.62 -7.34
C ARG A 141 -14.60 -6.06 -7.23
N ALA A 142 -13.48 -6.41 -7.84
CA ALA A 142 -12.96 -7.77 -7.80
C ALA A 142 -12.30 -8.12 -6.45
N VAL A 143 -11.82 -7.11 -5.71
CA VAL A 143 -11.15 -7.29 -4.39
C VAL A 143 -12.00 -6.92 -3.18
N SER A 144 -13.10 -6.17 -3.38
CA SER A 144 -13.93 -5.62 -2.30
C SER A 144 -15.29 -6.30 -2.24
N LEU A 145 -15.73 -6.61 -1.01
CA LEU A 145 -17.10 -7.10 -0.75
C LEU A 145 -18.14 -5.97 -0.67
N ASN A 146 -17.72 -4.70 -0.65
CA ASN A 146 -18.61 -3.55 -0.59
C ASN A 146 -19.31 -3.29 -1.93
N GLU A 147 -20.60 -2.94 -1.90
CA GLU A 147 -21.42 -2.59 -3.07
C GLU A 147 -20.88 -1.36 -3.82
N HIS A 148 -20.31 -0.41 -3.08
CA HIS A 148 -19.66 0.79 -3.60
C HIS A 148 -18.20 0.81 -3.12
N PRO A 149 -17.30 0.08 -3.79
CA PRO A 149 -15.94 -0.02 -3.33
C PRO A 149 -15.22 1.31 -3.52
N THR A 150 -14.46 1.73 -2.51
CA THR A 150 -13.65 2.96 -2.55
C THR A 150 -12.26 2.66 -2.03
N ILE A 151 -11.25 3.31 -2.61
CA ILE A 151 -9.88 3.25 -2.10
C ILE A 151 -9.67 4.16 -0.88
N TYR A 152 -10.64 5.04 -0.56
CA TYR A 152 -10.54 6.03 0.51
C TYR A 152 -11.31 5.58 1.76
N ARG A 153 -10.61 4.95 2.70
CA ARG A 153 -11.18 4.52 3.99
C ARG A 153 -11.17 5.66 5.04
N LYS A 154 -10.14 5.71 5.88
CA LYS A 154 -9.93 6.75 6.92
C LYS A 154 -8.73 7.66 6.63
N GLY A 155 -7.65 7.09 6.11
CA GLY A 155 -6.42 7.84 5.82
C GLY A 155 -5.75 8.38 7.08
N GLU A 156 -5.78 7.64 8.19
CA GLU A 156 -5.25 8.05 9.50
C GLU A 156 -4.08 7.16 9.92
N ILE A 157 -3.15 7.72 10.70
CA ILE A 157 -2.06 7.00 11.35
C ILE A 157 -2.57 6.49 12.70
N GLY A 158 -2.18 5.28 13.10
CA GLY A 158 -2.55 4.72 14.41
C GLY A 158 -3.91 4.02 14.47
N ASP A 159 -4.65 3.92 13.35
CA ASP A 159 -5.97 3.27 13.35
C ASP A 159 -5.91 1.77 13.69
N TRP A 160 -4.73 1.15 13.61
CA TRP A 160 -4.50 -0.23 14.05
C TRP A 160 -4.89 -0.46 15.53
N LYS A 161 -4.81 0.57 16.38
CA LYS A 161 -5.20 0.51 17.80
C LYS A 161 -6.68 0.21 18.01
N ASN A 162 -7.52 0.48 17.02
CA ASN A 162 -8.95 0.14 17.06
C ASN A 162 -9.21 -1.34 16.77
N TYR A 163 -8.19 -2.10 16.36
CA TYR A 163 -8.31 -3.50 15.94
C TYR A 163 -7.39 -4.44 16.74
N PHE A 164 -6.23 -3.96 17.20
CA PHE A 164 -5.27 -4.78 17.91
C PHE A 164 -5.59 -4.79 19.40
N THR A 165 -5.64 -6.01 19.97
CA THR A 165 -5.49 -6.16 21.42
C THR A 165 -4.04 -5.89 21.83
N VAL A 166 -3.80 -5.62 23.12
CA VAL A 166 -2.43 -5.44 23.65
C VAL A 166 -1.53 -6.62 23.29
N ALA A 167 -2.00 -7.86 23.49
CA ALA A 167 -1.24 -9.06 23.16
C ALA A 167 -0.93 -9.18 21.66
N MET A 168 -1.84 -8.75 20.78
CA MET A 168 -1.59 -8.71 19.33
C MET A 168 -0.55 -7.66 18.97
N SER A 169 -0.59 -6.49 19.63
CA SER A 169 0.42 -5.44 19.44
C SER A 169 1.80 -5.94 19.85
N GLU A 170 1.95 -6.50 21.04
CA GLU A 170 3.22 -7.02 21.55
C GLU A 170 3.79 -8.14 20.64
N ALA A 171 2.93 -9.02 20.13
CA ALA A 171 3.33 -10.06 19.19
C ALA A 171 3.79 -9.48 17.85
N PHE A 172 3.12 -8.43 17.35
CA PHE A 172 3.53 -7.74 16.13
C PHE A 172 4.84 -6.98 16.34
N ASP A 173 5.01 -6.26 17.45
CA ASP A 173 6.22 -5.52 17.78
C ASP A 173 7.44 -6.44 17.79
N LYS A 174 7.32 -7.61 18.41
CA LYS A 174 8.35 -8.65 18.36
C LYS A 174 8.66 -9.11 16.94
N THR A 175 7.61 -9.41 16.15
CA THR A 175 7.79 -9.85 14.77
C THR A 175 8.44 -8.77 13.91
N ASN A 176 8.06 -7.51 14.10
CA ASN A 176 8.63 -6.38 13.40
C ASN A 176 10.11 -6.20 13.75
N ALA A 177 10.46 -6.28 15.04
CA ALA A 177 11.86 -6.21 15.50
C ALA A 177 12.71 -7.32 14.86
N ASP A 178 12.26 -8.58 14.93
CA ASP A 178 12.94 -9.74 14.36
C ASP A 178 13.18 -9.62 12.84
N ASN A 179 12.39 -8.82 12.13
CA ASN A 179 12.46 -8.66 10.68
C ASN A 179 13.04 -7.32 10.20
N MET A 180 13.00 -6.25 10.98
CA MET A 180 13.26 -4.89 10.49
C MET A 180 14.35 -4.14 11.26
N ASP A 181 14.81 -4.64 12.41
CA ASP A 181 15.82 -3.94 13.21
C ASP A 181 17.13 -3.72 12.44
N ASP A 182 17.56 -4.70 11.63
CA ASP A 182 18.79 -4.63 10.84
C ASP A 182 18.65 -3.77 9.57
N ILE A 183 17.41 -3.46 9.18
CA ILE A 183 17.13 -2.58 8.03
C ILE A 183 17.46 -1.14 8.39
N GLY A 184 17.42 -0.75 9.66
CA GLY A 184 17.71 0.61 10.14
C GLY A 184 16.74 1.66 9.59
N LEU A 185 15.48 1.28 9.38
CA LEU A 185 14.39 2.19 9.04
C LEU A 185 13.48 2.29 10.26
N GLU A 186 13.31 3.49 10.78
CA GLU A 186 12.36 3.76 11.87
C GLU A 186 10.96 3.93 11.27
N PHE A 187 10.03 3.10 11.74
CA PHE A 187 8.61 3.19 11.41
C PHE A 187 7.89 3.99 12.49
N GLU A 188 7.05 4.91 12.07
CA GLU A 188 6.17 5.67 12.94
C GLU A 188 4.78 5.04 12.85
N PHE A 189 4.28 4.45 13.94
CA PHE A 189 2.98 3.77 13.93
C PHE A 189 1.84 4.65 14.47
N GLU A 190 2.15 5.86 14.92
CA GLU A 190 1.24 6.86 15.52
C GLU A 190 1.70 8.28 15.25
#